data_AF-A0A2K3UYU8-F1
#
_entry.id   AF-A0A2K3UYU8-F1
#
_cell.length_a   1.000
_cell.length_b   1.000
_cell.length_c   1.000
_cell.angle_alpha   90.00
_cell.angle_beta   90.00
_cell.angle_gamma   90.00
#
_symmetry.space_group_name_H-M   'P 1'
#
loop_
_entity.id
_entity.type
_entity.pdbx_description
1 polymer ?
#
loop_
_entity_poly.entity_id
_entity_poly.type
_entity_poly.pdbx_seq_one_letter_code
_entity_poly.pdbx_strand_id
1 'polypeptide(L)'
;MTFFSLLSLPRRYTPVVRRSALLLCLSLLPAAGAVKTNQLAYQKVSALAQARVTPVSLQASGVAPEAVTIPNEYLYERDLRVRAYSLDAFLKARIPDIEALARQGAIVKFLCIDGYAPTARLSDVLGQGGLIAVADADAPAGVVWPDAPYKNTVLGAGNIGNYLVWRAASFPAKPQPWGLDTVYILPANANLSK
;
A
#
# COMPACT_ATOMS: atom_id res chain seq x y z
N MET A 1 -46.73 3.63 44.51
CA MET A 1 -47.74 2.60 44.81
C MET A 1 -48.03 1.81 43.53
N THR A 2 -47.33 0.68 43.38
CA THR A 2 -47.87 -0.68 43.21
C THR A 2 -49.17 -0.91 42.40
N PHE A 3 -49.02 -1.62 41.26
CA PHE A 3 -49.88 -2.67 40.63
C PHE A 3 -51.39 -2.39 40.31
N PHE A 4 -52.18 -3.15 39.51
CA PHE A 4 -52.26 -4.54 38.94
C PHE A 4 -53.12 -4.42 37.63
N SER A 5 -52.81 -5.09 36.49
CA SER A 5 -53.43 -6.35 35.95
C SER A 5 -54.94 -6.26 35.59
N LEU A 6 -55.55 -6.82 34.52
CA LEU A 6 -55.53 -8.16 33.89
C LEU A 6 -56.08 -8.03 32.43
N LEU A 7 -55.49 -8.69 31.41
CA LEU A 7 -55.91 -9.98 30.80
C LEU A 7 -57.37 -10.10 30.35
N SER A 8 -57.59 -10.29 29.04
CA SER A 8 -58.53 -11.30 28.48
C SER A 8 -58.36 -11.48 26.96
N LEU A 9 -58.09 -12.72 26.56
CA LEU A 9 -58.23 -13.27 25.20
C LEU A 9 -59.68 -13.79 25.02
N PRO A 10 -60.17 -14.01 23.78
CA PRO A 10 -60.19 -15.40 23.32
C PRO A 10 -59.94 -15.63 21.80
N ARG A 11 -59.57 -16.89 21.52
CA ARG A 11 -59.39 -17.57 20.22
C ARG A 11 -60.66 -17.57 19.34
N ARG A 12 -60.51 -17.70 18.01
CA ARG A 12 -60.63 -18.97 17.24
C ARG A 12 -60.75 -18.75 15.71
N TYR A 13 -60.40 -19.83 14.98
CA TYR A 13 -60.82 -20.28 13.63
C TYR A 13 -60.03 -19.86 12.37
N THR A 14 -59.19 -20.79 11.90
CA THR A 14 -58.90 -21.16 10.49
C THR A 14 -60.15 -21.74 9.81
N PRO A 15 -60.30 -21.90 8.46
CA PRO A 15 -59.26 -22.20 7.44
C PRO A 15 -59.49 -21.55 6.06
N VAL A 16 -58.66 -21.88 5.04
CA VAL A 16 -59.07 -22.30 3.68
C VAL A 16 -57.82 -22.44 2.80
N VAL A 17 -57.69 -23.61 2.20
CA VAL A 17 -56.74 -23.97 1.13
C VAL A 17 -57.34 -23.56 -0.21
N ARG A 18 -56.55 -22.98 -1.13
CA ARG A 18 -56.77 -23.18 -2.58
C ARG A 18 -55.51 -22.96 -3.41
N ARG A 19 -55.26 -23.96 -4.26
CA ARG A 19 -54.27 -24.08 -5.32
C ARG A 19 -54.54 -23.05 -6.42
N SER A 20 -53.48 -22.61 -7.12
CA SER A 20 -53.30 -22.79 -8.58
C SER A 20 -52.43 -21.72 -9.26
N ALA A 21 -51.59 -22.23 -10.18
CA ALA A 21 -51.18 -21.64 -11.47
C ALA A 21 -50.13 -20.50 -11.52
N LEU A 22 -48.85 -20.89 -11.64
CA LEU A 22 -48.01 -20.79 -12.85
C LEU A 22 -48.37 -19.70 -13.92
N LEU A 23 -47.48 -18.72 -14.15
CA LEU A 23 -46.69 -18.48 -15.40
C LEU A 23 -46.12 -17.04 -15.50
N LEU A 24 -44.85 -16.99 -15.97
CA LEU A 24 -44.13 -15.94 -16.73
C LEU A 24 -43.85 -14.57 -16.07
N CYS A 25 -42.59 -14.32 -15.68
CA CYS A 25 -41.48 -13.82 -16.50
C CYS A 25 -41.51 -12.30 -16.72
N LEU A 26 -40.71 -11.56 -15.94
CA LEU A 26 -39.89 -10.48 -16.48
C LEU A 26 -38.63 -10.32 -15.62
N SER A 27 -37.51 -10.59 -16.28
CA SER A 27 -36.13 -10.48 -15.81
C SER A 27 -35.81 -9.10 -15.24
N LEU A 28 -35.62 -9.00 -13.93
CA LEU A 28 -34.86 -7.92 -13.32
C LEU A 28 -33.38 -8.28 -13.45
N LEU A 29 -32.76 -7.74 -14.50
CA LEU A 29 -31.31 -7.73 -14.67
C LEU A 29 -30.65 -7.25 -13.37
N PRO A 30 -29.68 -7.99 -12.79
CA PRO A 30 -28.76 -7.35 -11.88
C PRO A 30 -27.99 -6.31 -12.70
N ALA A 31 -28.11 -5.04 -12.32
CA ALA A 31 -27.20 -4.02 -12.80
C ALA A 31 -25.79 -4.49 -12.43
N ALA A 32 -25.08 -5.00 -13.43
CA ALA A 32 -23.68 -5.35 -13.32
C ALA A 32 -22.93 -4.05 -13.05
N GLY A 33 -22.78 -3.73 -11.77
CA GLY A 33 -21.71 -2.86 -11.32
C GLY A 33 -20.43 -3.50 -11.78
N ALA A 34 -19.90 -3.04 -12.91
CA ALA A 34 -18.55 -3.31 -13.35
C ALA A 34 -17.60 -2.67 -12.32
N VAL A 35 -17.48 -3.31 -11.16
CA VAL A 35 -16.44 -3.05 -10.19
C VAL A 35 -15.14 -3.43 -10.89
N LYS A 36 -14.44 -2.40 -11.38
CA LYS A 36 -13.04 -2.29 -11.83
C LYS A 36 -12.14 -3.53 -11.62
N THR A 37 -12.48 -4.68 -12.18
CA THR A 37 -11.63 -5.88 -12.20
C THR A 37 -10.64 -5.87 -13.36
N ASN A 38 -10.65 -4.82 -14.19
CA ASN A 38 -9.78 -4.66 -15.35
C ASN A 38 -8.46 -3.91 -15.10
N GLN A 39 -8.09 -3.58 -13.87
CA GLN A 39 -6.86 -2.82 -13.58
C GLN A 39 -5.71 -3.64 -12.99
N LEU A 40 -5.83 -4.98 -12.95
CA LEU A 40 -4.70 -5.88 -12.67
C LEU A 40 -4.15 -6.56 -13.93
N ALA A 41 -4.92 -6.58 -15.02
CA ALA A 41 -4.56 -7.31 -16.25
C ALA A 41 -3.64 -6.52 -17.22
N TYR A 42 -3.42 -5.22 -16.99
CA TYR A 42 -2.60 -4.38 -17.88
C TYR A 42 -1.08 -4.36 -17.55
N GLN A 43 -0.65 -5.09 -16.51
CA GLN A 43 0.77 -5.20 -16.13
C GLN A 43 1.41 -6.52 -16.60
N LYS A 44 1.10 -6.96 -17.81
CA LYS A 44 1.92 -7.95 -18.54
C LYS A 44 3.13 -7.28 -19.22
N VAL A 45 3.71 -6.27 -18.59
CA VAL A 45 5.17 -6.08 -18.70
C VAL A 45 5.71 -7.14 -17.76
N SER A 46 6.23 -8.24 -18.28
CA SER A 46 6.80 -9.31 -17.45
C SER A 46 7.89 -8.71 -16.56
N ALA A 47 7.54 -8.40 -15.31
CA ALA A 47 8.50 -7.92 -14.34
C ALA A 47 9.61 -8.97 -14.26
N LEU A 48 10.84 -8.52 -14.39
CA LEU A 48 12.03 -9.37 -14.26
C LEU A 48 12.13 -9.91 -12.83
N ALA A 49 11.65 -9.13 -11.86
CA ALA A 49 11.53 -9.54 -10.47
C ALA A 49 10.51 -8.67 -9.73
N GLN A 50 10.08 -9.13 -8.56
CA GLN A 50 9.28 -8.34 -7.62
C GLN A 50 9.61 -8.71 -6.17
N ALA A 51 9.45 -7.76 -5.26
CA ALA A 51 9.64 -7.96 -3.83
C ALA A 51 8.57 -7.18 -3.04
N ARG A 52 7.78 -7.88 -2.21
CA ARG A 52 6.87 -7.23 -1.27
C ARG A 52 7.64 -6.68 -0.08
N VAL A 53 7.25 -5.49 0.39
CA VAL A 53 7.84 -4.78 1.52
C VAL A 53 6.97 -5.00 2.76
N THR A 54 7.26 -6.09 3.46
CA THR A 54 6.63 -6.47 4.74
C THR A 54 7.65 -6.48 5.88
N PRO A 55 7.24 -6.42 7.15
CA PRO A 55 8.15 -6.51 8.28
C PRO A 55 9.06 -7.75 8.22
N VAL A 56 8.50 -8.90 7.83
CA VAL A 56 9.25 -10.16 7.69
C VAL A 56 10.29 -10.06 6.57
N SER A 57 9.91 -9.49 5.41
CA SER A 57 10.84 -9.36 4.28
C SER A 57 12.01 -8.40 4.57
N LEU A 58 11.74 -7.34 5.34
CA LEU A 58 12.73 -6.35 5.77
C LEU A 58 13.71 -6.96 6.76
N GLN A 59 13.21 -7.69 7.77
CA GLN A 59 14.07 -8.42 8.71
C GLN A 59 14.92 -9.48 7.99
N ALA A 60 14.33 -10.19 7.03
CA ALA A 60 15.03 -11.20 6.25
C ALA A 60 16.03 -10.63 5.22
N SER A 61 16.25 -9.30 5.20
CA SER A 61 17.40 -8.68 4.51
C SER A 61 18.73 -8.90 5.23
N GLY A 62 18.69 -9.30 6.52
CA GLY A 62 19.87 -9.60 7.32
C GLY A 62 20.59 -8.37 7.89
N VAL A 63 20.07 -7.16 7.63
CA VAL A 63 20.59 -5.91 8.18
C VAL A 63 19.61 -5.36 9.20
N ALA A 64 20.10 -5.04 10.41
CA ALA A 64 19.30 -4.45 11.46
C ALA A 64 18.83 -3.04 11.05
N PRO A 65 17.61 -2.62 11.45
CA PRO A 65 17.16 -1.26 11.19
C PRO A 65 18.03 -0.25 11.95
N GLU A 66 18.30 0.88 11.34
CA GLU A 66 19.06 1.99 11.91
C GLU A 66 18.13 3.17 12.23
N ALA A 67 18.58 4.04 13.13
CA ALA A 67 17.93 5.33 13.38
C ALA A 67 18.75 6.43 12.68
N VAL A 68 18.12 7.16 11.75
CA VAL A 68 18.78 8.18 10.92
C VAL A 68 17.95 9.46 10.93
N THR A 69 18.59 10.62 11.02
CA THR A 69 17.91 11.91 10.84
C THR A 69 17.91 12.30 9.37
N ILE A 70 16.74 12.52 8.80
CA ILE A 70 16.52 13.05 7.45
C ILE A 70 16.25 14.55 7.59
N PRO A 71 17.14 15.42 7.10
CA PRO A 71 16.97 16.86 7.24
C PRO A 71 15.86 17.37 6.33
N ASN A 72 15.06 18.32 6.82
CA ASN A 72 13.96 18.97 6.08
C ASN A 72 13.14 17.98 5.24
N GLU A 73 12.67 16.92 5.89
CA GLU A 73 11.94 15.83 5.27
C GLU A 73 10.65 16.36 4.62
N TYR A 74 10.33 15.88 3.42
CA TYR A 74 9.28 16.42 2.55
C TYR A 74 7.87 16.31 3.15
N LEU A 75 7.53 15.17 3.77
CA LEU A 75 6.17 14.92 4.24
C LEU A 75 5.85 15.66 5.54
N TYR A 76 6.83 15.84 6.42
CA TYR A 76 6.64 16.52 7.72
C TYR A 76 7.21 17.94 7.78
N GLU A 77 7.93 18.40 6.75
CA GLU A 77 8.54 19.72 6.65
C GLU A 77 9.44 20.08 7.86
N ARG A 78 10.14 19.05 8.38
CA ARG A 78 11.06 19.17 9.51
C ARG A 78 12.17 18.13 9.42
N ASP A 79 13.18 18.27 10.27
CA ASP A 79 14.10 17.17 10.51
C ASP A 79 13.33 15.98 11.12
N LEU A 80 13.42 14.83 10.46
CA LEU A 80 12.70 13.62 10.83
C LEU A 80 13.70 12.52 11.18
N ARG A 81 13.69 12.06 12.43
CA ARG A 81 14.44 10.88 12.83
C ARG A 81 13.63 9.64 12.49
N VAL A 82 14.07 8.86 11.53
CA VAL A 82 13.38 7.64 11.10
C VAL A 82 14.08 6.40 11.62
N ARG A 83 13.31 5.36 11.93
CA ARG A 83 13.81 3.98 11.97
C ARG A 83 13.67 3.38 10.57
N ALA A 84 14.77 2.94 9.98
CA ALA A 84 14.78 2.54 8.58
C ALA A 84 15.67 1.32 8.30
N TYR A 85 15.35 0.62 7.21
CA TYR A 85 16.20 -0.42 6.61
C TYR A 85 16.87 0.12 5.34
N SER A 86 18.05 -0.39 5.01
CA SER A 86 18.70 -0.07 3.73
C SER A 86 17.89 -0.62 2.56
N LEU A 87 17.54 0.25 1.60
CA LEU A 87 16.91 -0.18 0.35
C LEU A 87 17.83 -1.14 -0.41
N ASP A 88 19.13 -0.84 -0.46
CA ASP A 88 20.10 -1.67 -1.17
C ASP A 88 20.20 -3.08 -0.59
N ALA A 89 20.27 -3.19 0.74
CA ALA A 89 20.29 -4.49 1.41
C ALA A 89 19.00 -5.28 1.14
N PHE A 90 17.84 -4.61 1.21
CA PHE A 90 16.56 -5.22 0.89
C PHE A 90 16.51 -5.73 -0.57
N LEU A 91 16.88 -4.89 -1.54
CA LEU A 91 16.86 -5.25 -2.96
C LEU A 91 17.80 -6.41 -3.25
N LYS A 92 19.05 -6.35 -2.75
CA LYS A 92 20.04 -7.43 -2.93
C LYS A 92 19.60 -8.75 -2.29
N ALA A 93 18.92 -8.69 -1.15
CA ALA A 93 18.43 -9.88 -0.47
C ALA A 93 17.21 -10.50 -1.17
N ARG A 94 16.38 -9.70 -1.86
CA ARG A 94 15.09 -10.14 -2.42
C ARG A 94 15.08 -10.33 -3.93
N ILE A 95 16.04 -9.75 -4.64
CA ILE A 95 16.08 -9.74 -6.09
C ILE A 95 17.44 -10.26 -6.55
N PRO A 96 17.51 -11.51 -7.03
CA PRO A 96 18.73 -12.07 -7.61
C PRO A 96 19.25 -11.19 -8.76
N ASP A 97 20.57 -11.14 -8.92
CA ASP A 97 21.27 -10.45 -10.01
C ASP A 97 20.95 -8.95 -10.16
N ILE A 98 20.45 -8.29 -9.12
CA ILE A 98 20.00 -6.88 -9.15
C ILE A 98 21.07 -5.92 -9.72
N GLU A 99 22.35 -6.15 -9.46
CA GLU A 99 23.45 -5.32 -9.98
C GLU A 99 23.67 -5.52 -11.48
N ALA A 100 23.46 -6.73 -12.00
CA ALA A 100 23.48 -6.99 -13.44
C ALA A 100 22.29 -6.32 -14.12
N LEU A 101 21.10 -6.44 -13.52
CA LEU A 101 19.87 -5.78 -14.01
C LEU A 101 20.05 -4.25 -14.05
N ALA A 102 20.67 -3.66 -13.03
CA ALA A 102 20.97 -2.23 -13.00
C ALA A 102 21.88 -1.80 -14.17
N ARG A 103 22.95 -2.56 -14.44
CA ARG A 103 23.86 -2.32 -15.57
C ARG A 103 23.19 -2.50 -16.93
N GLN A 104 22.20 -3.37 -17.03
CA GLN A 104 21.38 -3.56 -18.24
C GLN A 104 20.33 -2.45 -18.44
N GLY A 105 20.27 -1.47 -17.53
CA GLY A 105 19.34 -0.35 -17.62
C GLY A 105 17.92 -0.68 -17.19
N ALA A 106 17.73 -1.74 -16.40
CA ALA A 106 16.42 -2.10 -15.85
C ALA A 106 15.78 -0.92 -15.11
N ILE A 107 14.45 -0.93 -15.06
CA ILE A 107 13.65 0.10 -14.40
C ILE A 107 13.14 -0.44 -13.07
N VAL A 108 13.21 0.37 -12.02
CA VAL A 108 12.54 0.08 -10.74
C VAL A 108 11.20 0.79 -10.69
N LYS A 109 10.18 0.10 -10.21
CA LYS A 109 8.84 0.64 -9.95
C LYS A 109 8.44 0.39 -8.51
N PHE A 110 8.00 1.43 -7.82
CA PHE A 110 7.61 1.40 -6.42
C PHE A 110 6.10 1.46 -6.28
N LEU A 111 5.41 0.32 -6.20
CA LEU A 111 3.95 0.31 -6.01
C LEU A 111 3.58 0.64 -4.57
N CYS A 112 2.74 1.65 -4.41
CA CYS A 112 2.22 2.11 -3.12
C CYS A 112 0.80 1.58 -2.89
N ILE A 113 0.38 1.52 -1.63
CA ILE A 113 -0.95 1.05 -1.19
C ILE A 113 -2.12 1.83 -1.80
N ASP A 114 -1.90 3.11 -2.17
CA ASP A 114 -2.91 3.97 -2.80
C ASP A 114 -2.93 3.85 -4.34
N GLY A 115 -2.08 2.98 -4.90
CA GLY A 115 -1.92 2.78 -6.34
C GLY A 115 -0.93 3.73 -7.01
N TYR A 116 -0.35 4.70 -6.29
CA TYR A 116 0.77 5.48 -6.79
C TYR A 116 1.96 4.56 -7.10
N ALA A 117 2.60 4.74 -8.24
CA ALA A 117 3.63 3.80 -8.68
C ALA A 117 4.78 4.46 -9.47
N PRO A 118 5.58 5.33 -8.83
CA PRO A 118 6.66 6.01 -9.50
C PRO A 118 7.73 5.03 -9.99
N THR A 119 8.42 5.44 -11.05
CA THR A 119 9.45 4.65 -11.72
C THR A 119 10.76 5.44 -11.84
N ALA A 120 11.88 4.73 -11.86
CA ALA A 120 13.22 5.29 -12.06
C ALA A 120 14.13 4.25 -12.71
N ARG A 121 15.29 4.64 -13.24
CA ARG A 121 16.31 3.65 -13.61
C ARG A 121 16.83 3.00 -12.33
N LEU A 122 17.03 1.69 -12.36
CA LEU A 122 17.56 0.98 -11.21
C LEU A 122 18.99 1.44 -10.85
N SER A 123 19.80 1.83 -11.84
CA SER A 123 21.13 2.43 -11.65
C SER A 123 21.11 3.73 -10.84
N ASP A 124 20.02 4.46 -10.92
CA ASP A 124 19.84 5.76 -10.27
C ASP A 124 19.26 5.57 -8.86
N VAL A 125 19.10 4.33 -8.39
CA VAL A 125 18.51 4.02 -7.08
C VAL A 125 19.44 3.11 -6.30
N LEU A 126 19.88 2.02 -6.92
CA LEU A 126 20.73 1.01 -6.29
C LEU A 126 22.12 1.61 -5.97
N GLY A 127 22.53 1.51 -4.71
CA GLY A 127 23.80 2.05 -4.22
C GLY A 127 23.77 3.54 -3.88
N GLN A 128 22.62 4.21 -4.04
CA GLN A 128 22.49 5.67 -3.86
C GLN A 128 22.05 6.06 -2.45
N GLY A 129 22.09 5.14 -1.49
CA GLY A 129 21.80 5.43 -0.08
C GLY A 129 20.31 5.60 0.24
N GLY A 130 19.44 4.93 -0.51
CA GLY A 130 18.01 4.87 -0.24
C GLY A 130 17.69 4.07 1.04
N LEU A 131 16.66 4.53 1.76
CA LEU A 131 16.23 3.96 3.02
C LEU A 131 14.72 3.69 2.99
N ILE A 132 14.32 2.51 3.45
CA ILE A 132 12.91 2.18 3.70
C ILE A 132 12.62 2.50 5.16
N ALA A 133 12.11 3.70 5.42
CA ALA A 133 11.66 4.12 6.72
C ALA A 133 10.36 3.41 7.11
N VAL A 134 10.30 2.90 8.34
CA VAL A 134 9.17 2.11 8.85
C VAL A 134 8.50 2.74 10.06
N ALA A 135 9.10 3.77 10.64
CA ALA A 135 8.54 4.55 11.75
C ALA A 135 9.29 5.87 11.91
N ASP A 136 8.61 6.84 12.52
CA ASP A 136 9.26 7.96 13.19
C ASP A 136 9.84 7.43 14.52
N ALA A 137 11.14 7.60 14.70
CA ALA A 137 11.86 7.12 15.87
C ALA A 137 11.58 7.93 17.13
N ASP A 138 11.09 9.16 16.98
CA ASP A 138 10.74 10.08 18.06
C ASP A 138 9.22 10.14 18.31
N ALA A 139 8.45 9.29 17.63
CA ALA A 139 7.00 9.21 17.83
C ALA A 139 6.64 8.76 19.26
N PRO A 140 5.49 9.21 19.81
CA PRO A 140 4.99 8.73 21.09
C PRO A 140 4.82 7.20 21.15
N ALA A 141 4.86 6.65 22.37
CA ALA A 141 4.67 5.22 22.56
C ALA A 141 3.35 4.74 21.94
N GLY A 142 3.41 3.64 21.16
CA GLY A 142 2.26 3.09 20.44
C GLY A 142 1.96 3.76 19.10
N VAL A 143 2.69 4.82 18.73
CA VAL A 143 2.58 5.50 17.44
C VAL A 143 3.75 5.10 16.55
N VAL A 144 3.45 4.61 15.34
CA VAL A 144 4.47 4.28 14.34
C VAL A 144 4.82 5.51 13.50
N TRP A 145 3.77 6.20 13.05
CA TRP A 145 3.86 7.47 12.35
C TRP A 145 2.83 8.43 12.95
N PRO A 146 3.19 9.69 13.24
CA PRO A 146 2.18 10.72 13.43
C PRO A 146 1.48 11.01 12.11
N ASP A 147 0.25 11.54 12.17
CA ASP A 147 -0.43 12.08 11.00
C ASP A 147 0.43 13.16 10.34
N ALA A 148 0.42 13.20 9.00
CA ALA A 148 1.24 14.14 8.23
C ALA A 148 0.38 15.19 7.51
N PRO A 149 0.86 16.44 7.40
CA PRO A 149 0.26 17.39 6.48
C PRO A 149 0.44 16.90 5.04
N TYR A 150 -0.62 16.95 4.23
CA TYR A 150 -0.52 16.58 2.83
C TYR A 150 -1.42 17.44 1.95
N LYS A 151 -0.81 18.37 1.20
CA LYS A 151 -1.54 19.36 0.39
C LYS A 151 -2.53 20.12 1.30
N ASN A 152 -3.82 20.05 0.98
CA ASN A 152 -4.89 20.72 1.73
C ASN A 152 -5.64 19.76 2.67
N THR A 153 -5.03 18.61 3.01
CA THR A 153 -5.62 17.58 3.88
C THR A 153 -4.57 17.00 4.83
N VAL A 154 -4.99 16.03 5.63
CA VAL A 154 -4.14 15.22 6.50
C VAL A 154 -3.99 13.83 5.89
N LEU A 155 -2.75 13.37 5.77
CA LEU A 155 -2.45 11.97 5.50
C LEU A 155 -2.41 11.22 6.82
N GLY A 156 -3.45 10.43 7.08
CA GLY A 156 -3.53 9.64 8.30
C GLY A 156 -2.41 8.61 8.42
N ALA A 157 -1.91 8.38 9.63
CA ALA A 157 -0.77 7.52 9.94
C ALA A 157 -0.81 6.13 9.28
N GLY A 158 -2.00 5.51 9.21
CA GLY A 158 -2.20 4.20 8.59
C GLY A 158 -1.89 4.15 7.09
N ASN A 159 -1.85 5.30 6.42
CA ASN A 159 -1.57 5.42 5.00
C ASN A 159 -0.10 5.76 4.69
N ILE A 160 0.72 6.06 5.70
CA ILE A 160 2.15 6.38 5.51
C ILE A 160 2.96 5.11 5.30
N GLY A 161 2.64 4.03 6.03
CA GLY A 161 3.21 2.69 5.81
C GLY A 161 4.75 2.68 5.77
N ASN A 162 5.32 1.97 4.80
CA ASN A 162 6.75 2.06 4.51
C ASN A 162 7.02 3.29 3.64
N TYR A 163 8.01 4.09 4.00
CA TYR A 163 8.35 5.34 3.32
C TYR A 163 9.76 5.29 2.75
N LEU A 164 9.91 5.48 1.43
CA LEU A 164 11.22 5.64 0.80
C LEU A 164 11.77 7.06 1.00
N VAL A 165 12.88 7.15 1.73
CA VAL A 165 13.63 8.40 2.00
C VAL A 165 15.10 8.23 1.59
N TRP A 166 15.85 9.34 1.51
CA TRP A 166 17.24 9.34 1.07
C TRP A 166 18.14 9.99 2.12
N ARG A 167 19.30 9.39 2.39
CA ARG A 167 20.25 9.89 3.40
C ARG A 167 20.82 11.26 3.02
N ALA A 168 21.11 11.47 1.74
CA ALA A 168 21.65 12.73 1.25
C ALA A 168 20.54 13.58 0.61
N ALA A 169 20.51 14.87 0.97
CA ALA A 169 19.63 15.86 0.33
C ALA A 169 19.90 16.01 -1.18
N SER A 170 21.04 15.52 -1.67
CA SER A 170 21.45 15.49 -3.08
C SER A 170 20.70 14.45 -3.93
N PHE A 171 19.75 13.71 -3.36
CA PHE A 171 18.74 12.94 -4.09
C PHE A 171 17.36 13.64 -4.17
N PRO A 172 17.26 14.91 -4.61
CA PRO A 172 16.00 15.66 -4.62
C PRO A 172 15.10 15.33 -5.83
N ALA A 173 15.54 14.50 -6.77
CA ALA A 173 14.74 14.10 -7.92
C ALA A 173 14.22 12.68 -7.69
N LYS A 174 13.01 12.59 -7.12
CA LYS A 174 12.05 11.46 -7.17
C LYS A 174 12.59 10.09 -7.63
N PRO A 175 12.28 9.01 -6.88
CA PRO A 175 11.05 8.90 -6.12
C PRO A 175 11.25 8.84 -4.59
N GLN A 176 10.31 9.46 -3.87
CA GLN A 176 10.16 9.39 -2.40
C GLN A 176 8.70 9.01 -2.04
N PRO A 177 8.22 7.82 -2.44
CA PRO A 177 6.86 7.37 -2.15
C PRO A 177 6.72 6.91 -0.71
N TRP A 178 5.64 7.33 -0.05
CA TRP A 178 5.11 6.67 1.15
C TRP A 178 4.10 5.58 0.76
N GLY A 179 3.76 4.73 1.72
CA GLY A 179 2.85 3.61 1.52
C GLY A 179 3.44 2.52 0.63
N LEU A 180 4.77 2.38 0.57
CA LEU A 180 5.45 1.41 -0.28
C LEU A 180 5.04 -0.03 0.09
N ASP A 181 4.44 -0.73 -0.87
CA ASP A 181 3.96 -2.11 -0.72
C ASP A 181 4.81 -3.11 -1.50
N THR A 182 5.09 -2.83 -2.77
CA THR A 182 5.82 -3.76 -3.64
C THR A 182 6.82 -3.04 -4.53
N VAL A 183 8.04 -3.55 -4.62
CA VAL A 183 9.03 -3.14 -5.60
C VAL A 183 9.02 -4.09 -6.78
N TYR A 184 8.92 -3.56 -8.00
CA TYR A 184 9.05 -4.33 -9.24
C TYR A 184 10.31 -3.91 -9.98
N ILE A 185 10.98 -4.87 -10.61
CA ILE A 185 12.03 -4.63 -11.59
C ILE A 185 11.47 -4.94 -12.96
N LEU A 186 11.53 -3.97 -13.86
CA LEU A 186 11.01 -4.03 -15.20
C LEU A 186 12.17 -4.01 -16.22
N PRO A 187 11.97 -4.55 -17.43
CA PRO A 187 12.93 -4.40 -18.52
C PRO A 187 13.27 -2.94 -18.83
N ALA A 188 14.46 -2.69 -19.40
CA ALA A 188 14.94 -1.35 -19.73
C ALA A 188 14.03 -0.57 -20.69
N ASN A 189 13.28 -1.27 -21.53
CA ASN A 189 12.32 -0.72 -22.48
C ASN A 189 10.89 -0.60 -21.92
N ALA A 190 10.69 -0.85 -20.63
CA ALA A 190 9.41 -0.58 -19.99
C ALA A 190 9.11 0.92 -20.10
N ASN A 191 7.96 1.28 -20.66
CA ASN A 191 7.55 2.67 -20.79
C ASN A 191 7.49 3.31 -19.40
N LEU A 192 8.36 4.29 -19.16
CA LEU A 192 8.29 5.14 -17.98
C LEU A 192 7.03 6.00 -18.15
N SER A 193 5.96 5.67 -17.44
CA SER A 193 4.81 6.56 -17.33
C SER A 193 5.28 7.84 -16.64
N LYS A 194 5.31 8.95 -17.39
CA LYS A 194 5.62 10.29 -16.89
C LYS A 194 4.57 10.76 -15.90
#